data_AF-A0A1M6XT89-F1
#
_entry.id   AF-A0A1M6XT89-F1
#
_cell.length_a   1.000
_cell.length_b   1.000
_cell.length_c   1.000
_cell.angle_alpha   90.00
_cell.angle_beta   90.00
_cell.angle_gamma   90.00
#
_symmetry.space_group_name_H-M   'P 1'
#
loop_
_entity.id
_entity.type
_entity.pdbx_description
1 polymer ?
#
loop_
_entity_poly.entity_id
_entity_poly.type
_entity_poly.pdbx_seq_one_letter_code
_entity_poly.pdbx_strand_id
1 'polypeptide(L)'
;MTAAIIFTLLLALLLFRAFVLHLRATDLDNPRFQSLPRESRLAILKERILESPSEKNLNNLGAFLLAEGIHVDMESYRPLLAEQLRISRQENAIALDNDLYIREAEWMDKISPFEFEIARKQKEDGKIDEFIRTYLQGVLRYYSDEKIEEALQNLTPDFPQAAEMLNAYRQLKALRDSSPADETSIEKLAQVKKEWMESLLHFISERKEQAN
;
A
#
# COMPACT_ATOMS: atom_id res chain seq x y z
N MET A 1 -22.63 -48.23 -10.73
CA MET A 1 -21.52 -47.26 -10.72
C MET A 1 -20.24 -48.02 -10.43
N THR A 2 -19.26 -47.96 -11.33
CA THR A 2 -18.01 -48.73 -11.24
C THR A 2 -17.04 -48.08 -10.25
N ALA A 3 -16.18 -48.88 -9.60
CA ALA A 3 -15.20 -48.42 -8.61
C ALA A 3 -14.30 -47.27 -9.13
N ALA A 4 -14.09 -47.21 -10.46
CA ALA A 4 -13.39 -46.11 -11.12
C ALA A 4 -14.10 -44.75 -10.94
N ILE A 5 -15.43 -44.70 -11.05
CA ILE A 5 -16.21 -43.46 -10.87
C ILE A 5 -16.09 -42.95 -9.43
N ILE A 6 -16.14 -43.86 -8.45
CA ILE A 6 -16.00 -43.54 -7.03
C ILE A 6 -14.59 -43.03 -6.73
N PHE A 7 -13.57 -43.66 -7.31
CA PHE A 7 -12.17 -43.24 -7.17
C PHE A 7 -11.94 -41.84 -7.79
N THR A 8 -12.48 -41.57 -8.98
CA THR A 8 -12.37 -40.25 -9.62
C THR A 8 -13.09 -39.16 -8.82
N LEU A 9 -14.26 -39.45 -8.24
CA LEU A 9 -14.98 -38.52 -7.37
C LEU A 9 -14.21 -38.20 -6.09
N LEU A 10 -13.59 -39.21 -5.46
CA LEU A 10 -12.74 -39.01 -4.28
C LEU A 10 -11.50 -38.18 -4.60
N LEU A 11 -10.87 -38.43 -5.75
CA LEU A 11 -9.71 -37.66 -6.20
C LEU A 11 -10.09 -36.20 -6.48
N ALA A 12 -11.22 -35.96 -7.15
CA ALA A 12 -11.74 -34.62 -7.40
C ALA A 12 -12.07 -33.86 -6.11
N LEU A 13 -12.64 -34.54 -5.10
CA LEU A 13 -12.93 -33.95 -3.78
C LEU A 13 -11.65 -33.60 -3.01
N LEU A 14 -10.61 -34.43 -3.08
CA LEU A 14 -9.32 -34.15 -2.47
C LEU A 14 -8.62 -32.97 -3.14
N LEU A 15 -8.64 -32.90 -4.47
CA LEU A 15 -8.08 -31.79 -5.23
C LEU A 15 -8.87 -30.50 -5.01
N PHE A 16 -10.20 -30.56 -4.96
CA PHE A 16 -11.05 -29.42 -4.61
C PHE A 16 -10.76 -28.93 -3.18
N ARG A 17 -10.58 -29.84 -2.23
CA ARG A 17 -10.21 -29.49 -0.85
C ARG A 17 -8.82 -28.86 -0.76
N ALA A 18 -7.84 -29.38 -1.50
CA ALA A 18 -6.50 -28.80 -1.59
C ALA A 18 -6.53 -27.41 -2.26
N PHE A 19 -7.37 -27.25 -3.30
CA PHE A 19 -7.60 -25.97 -3.97
C PHE A 19 -8.28 -24.95 -3.04
N VAL A 20 -9.30 -25.35 -2.28
CA VAL A 20 -9.95 -24.51 -1.26
C VAL A 20 -8.98 -24.15 -0.13
N LEU A 21 -8.12 -25.07 0.30
CA LEU A 21 -7.09 -24.78 1.31
C LEU A 21 -6.01 -23.84 0.78
N HIS A 22 -5.62 -23.97 -0.49
CA HIS A 22 -4.69 -23.06 -1.15
C HIS A 22 -5.31 -21.66 -1.33
N LEU A 23 -6.61 -21.62 -1.67
CA LEU A 23 -7.43 -20.42 -1.65
C LEU A 23 -7.66 -19.87 -0.24
N ARG A 24 -7.41 -20.58 0.86
CA ARG A 24 -7.54 -20.04 2.23
C ARG A 24 -6.25 -19.48 2.82
N ALA A 25 -5.09 -19.88 2.30
CA ALA A 25 -3.79 -19.43 2.79
C ALA A 25 -3.49 -17.93 2.56
N THR A 26 -4.33 -17.26 1.75
CA THR A 26 -4.23 -15.84 1.39
C THR A 26 -5.40 -14.99 1.93
N ASP A 27 -6.23 -15.53 2.85
CA ASP A 27 -7.51 -14.94 3.27
C ASP A 27 -7.42 -13.87 4.37
N LEU A 28 -8.36 -12.93 4.27
CA LEU A 28 -8.78 -11.98 5.32
C LEU A 28 -9.15 -12.67 6.66
N ASP A 29 -9.36 -13.98 6.64
CA ASP A 29 -9.71 -14.81 7.80
C ASP A 29 -8.51 -15.22 8.66
N ASN A 30 -7.28 -14.79 8.30
CA ASN A 30 -6.12 -15.03 9.12
C ASN A 30 -6.24 -14.28 10.47
N PRO A 31 -6.26 -14.96 11.63
CA PRO A 31 -6.45 -14.32 12.92
C PRO A 31 -5.40 -13.25 13.25
N ARG A 32 -4.16 -13.44 12.80
CA ARG A 32 -3.11 -12.43 12.98
C ARG A 32 -3.41 -11.16 12.18
N PHE A 33 -3.90 -11.31 10.94
CA PHE A 33 -4.30 -10.16 10.13
C PHE A 33 -5.51 -9.46 10.74
N GLN A 34 -6.51 -10.20 11.20
CA GLN A 34 -7.70 -9.62 11.82
C GLN A 34 -7.39 -8.87 13.12
N SER A 35 -6.39 -9.30 13.89
CA SER A 35 -5.94 -8.60 15.10
C SER A 35 -5.22 -7.28 14.85
N LEU A 36 -4.83 -6.98 13.61
CA LEU A 36 -4.17 -5.72 13.29
C LEU A 36 -5.18 -4.55 13.30
N PRO A 37 -4.73 -3.33 13.64
CA PRO A 37 -5.50 -2.12 13.43
C PRO A 37 -5.93 -1.98 11.97
N ARG A 38 -7.10 -1.38 11.73
CA ARG A 38 -7.68 -1.23 10.38
C ARG A 38 -6.75 -0.47 9.42
N GLU A 39 -5.96 0.46 9.93
CA GLU A 39 -4.94 1.25 9.25
C GLU A 39 -3.89 0.32 8.63
N SER A 40 -3.34 -0.57 9.45
CA SER A 40 -2.34 -1.56 9.04
C SER A 40 -2.93 -2.59 8.08
N ARG A 41 -4.19 -3.00 8.30
CA ARG A 41 -4.88 -3.93 7.39
C ARG A 41 -5.04 -3.33 6.00
N LEU A 42 -5.47 -2.06 5.91
CA LEU A 42 -5.60 -1.35 4.64
C LEU A 42 -4.25 -1.27 3.91
N ALA A 43 -3.20 -0.85 4.61
CA ALA A 43 -1.85 -0.73 4.03
C ALA A 43 -1.37 -2.07 3.43
N ILE A 44 -1.51 -3.17 4.19
CA ILE A 44 -1.13 -4.52 3.74
C ILE A 44 -1.94 -4.94 2.52
N LEU A 45 -3.24 -4.61 2.47
CA LEU A 45 -4.09 -4.98 1.33
C LEU A 45 -3.73 -4.20 0.07
N LYS A 46 -3.42 -2.90 0.18
CA LYS A 46 -2.90 -2.10 -0.94
C LYS A 46 -1.58 -2.67 -1.45
N GLU A 47 -0.63 -2.90 -0.54
CA GLU A 47 0.70 -3.45 -0.85
C GLU A 47 0.63 -4.82 -1.54
N ARG A 48 -0.24 -5.72 -1.07
CA ARG A 48 -0.44 -7.04 -1.70
C ARG A 48 -0.92 -6.98 -3.14
N ILE A 49 -1.69 -5.97 -3.52
CA ILE A 49 -2.13 -5.83 -4.91
C ILE A 49 -0.94 -5.40 -5.78
N LEU A 50 -0.14 -4.45 -5.30
CA LEU A 50 1.02 -3.94 -6.03
C LEU A 50 2.15 -5.00 -6.14
N GLU A 51 2.41 -5.76 -5.08
CA GLU A 51 3.50 -6.75 -5.05
C GLU A 51 3.12 -8.11 -5.62
N SER A 52 1.88 -8.54 -5.41
CA SER A 52 1.41 -9.90 -5.74
C SER A 52 0.03 -9.82 -6.40
N PRO A 53 -0.06 -9.28 -7.62
CA PRO A 53 -1.33 -9.05 -8.30
C PRO A 53 -2.14 -10.33 -8.46
N SER A 54 -3.36 -10.30 -7.95
CA SER A 54 -4.33 -11.36 -8.19
C SER A 54 -5.75 -10.84 -7.99
N GLU A 55 -6.69 -11.48 -8.70
CA GLU A 55 -8.13 -11.28 -8.49
C GLU A 55 -8.53 -11.48 -7.03
N LYS A 56 -7.87 -12.41 -6.35
CA LYS A 56 -8.10 -12.64 -4.93
C LYS A 56 -7.72 -11.41 -4.09
N ASN A 57 -6.53 -10.84 -4.29
CA ASN A 57 -6.09 -9.68 -3.52
C ASN A 57 -6.96 -8.45 -3.80
N LEU A 58 -7.41 -8.27 -5.04
CA LEU A 58 -8.36 -7.22 -5.41
C LEU A 58 -9.70 -7.40 -4.68
N ASN A 59 -10.26 -8.62 -4.69
CA ASN A 59 -11.50 -8.93 -3.98
C ASN A 59 -11.34 -8.76 -2.45
N ASN A 60 -10.19 -9.11 -1.88
CA ASN A 60 -9.91 -8.91 -0.46
C ASN A 60 -9.92 -7.43 -0.08
N LEU A 61 -9.27 -6.57 -0.89
CA LEU A 61 -9.34 -5.13 -0.67
C LEU A 61 -10.78 -4.62 -0.79
N GLY A 62 -11.51 -5.02 -1.83
CA GLY A 62 -12.90 -4.61 -2.03
C GLY A 62 -13.82 -5.01 -0.88
N ALA A 63 -13.70 -6.25 -0.39
CA ALA A 63 -14.46 -6.74 0.76
C ALA A 63 -14.13 -5.98 2.04
N PHE A 64 -12.86 -5.69 2.28
CA PHE A 64 -12.43 -4.88 3.42
C PHE A 64 -12.98 -3.45 3.35
N LEU A 65 -12.88 -2.79 2.20
CA LEU A 65 -13.40 -1.43 2.01
C LEU A 65 -14.91 -1.37 2.24
N LEU A 66 -15.66 -2.33 1.69
CA LEU A 66 -17.10 -2.43 1.90
C LEU A 66 -17.46 -2.60 3.37
N ALA A 67 -16.71 -3.43 4.11
CA ALA A 67 -16.93 -3.65 5.55
C ALA A 67 -16.66 -2.38 6.38
N GLU A 68 -15.71 -1.54 5.94
CA GLU A 68 -15.42 -0.24 6.55
C GLU A 68 -16.33 0.89 6.00
N GLY A 69 -17.31 0.57 5.14
CA GLY A 69 -18.27 1.53 4.56
C GLY A 69 -17.71 2.40 3.44
N ILE A 70 -16.51 2.10 2.93
CA ILE A 70 -15.84 2.83 1.86
C ILE A 70 -16.28 2.25 0.51
N HIS A 71 -16.87 3.10 -0.32
CA HIS A 71 -17.34 2.69 -1.64
C HIS A 71 -16.31 3.09 -2.70
N VAL A 72 -15.69 2.10 -3.32
CA VAL A 72 -14.74 2.26 -4.42
C VAL A 72 -15.13 1.34 -5.56
N ASP A 73 -15.09 1.86 -6.79
CA ASP A 73 -15.31 1.05 -7.97
C ASP A 73 -14.09 0.16 -8.24
N MET A 74 -14.12 -1.06 -7.72
CA MET A 74 -13.06 -2.06 -7.91
C MET A 74 -12.93 -2.50 -9.37
N GLU A 75 -14.01 -2.42 -10.17
CA GLU A 75 -13.97 -2.81 -11.58
C GLU A 75 -13.07 -1.87 -12.39
N SER A 76 -12.96 -0.60 -11.98
CA SER A 76 -12.04 0.35 -12.60
C SER A 76 -10.55 -0.01 -12.43
N TYR A 77 -10.19 -0.87 -11.47
CA TYR A 77 -8.81 -1.36 -11.31
C TYR A 77 -8.49 -2.60 -12.14
N ARG A 78 -9.49 -3.42 -12.49
CA ARG A 78 -9.27 -4.69 -13.21
C ARG A 78 -8.44 -4.55 -14.51
N PRO A 79 -8.59 -3.47 -15.32
CA PRO A 79 -7.74 -3.27 -16.48
C PRO A 79 -6.25 -3.14 -16.12
N LEU A 80 -5.92 -2.44 -15.02
CA LEU A 80 -4.55 -2.30 -14.53
C LEU A 80 -4.00 -3.64 -14.05
N LEU A 81 -4.80 -4.41 -13.30
CA LEU A 81 -4.45 -5.76 -12.88
C LEU A 81 -4.15 -6.70 -14.06
N ALA A 82 -4.99 -6.67 -15.10
CA ALA A 82 -4.78 -7.46 -16.30
C ALA A 82 -3.50 -7.04 -17.05
N GLU A 83 -3.20 -5.74 -17.06
CA GLU A 83 -1.99 -5.19 -17.65
C GLU A 83 -0.72 -5.62 -16.88
N GLN A 84 -0.76 -5.61 -15.54
CA GLN A 84 0.33 -6.09 -14.67
C GLN A 84 0.64 -7.57 -14.89
N LEU A 85 -0.40 -8.42 -14.92
CA LEU A 85 -0.27 -9.85 -15.21
C LEU A 85 0.27 -10.12 -16.62
N ARG A 86 0.03 -9.22 -17.57
CA ARG A 86 0.59 -9.29 -18.93
C ARG A 86 2.06 -8.86 -18.95
N ILE A 87 2.40 -7.73 -18.34
CA ILE A 87 3.76 -7.16 -18.34
C ILE A 87 4.77 -8.06 -17.64
N SER A 88 4.38 -8.71 -16.53
CA SER A 88 5.21 -9.70 -15.81
C SER A 88 5.73 -10.86 -16.67
N ARG A 89 5.19 -11.05 -17.89
CA ARG A 89 5.57 -12.10 -18.83
C ARG A 89 6.38 -11.59 -20.03
N GLN A 90 6.74 -10.30 -20.09
CA GLN A 90 7.39 -9.67 -21.25
C GLN A 90 8.87 -9.36 -21.00
N GLU A 91 9.68 -9.39 -22.06
CA GLU A 91 11.13 -9.10 -21.99
C GLU A 91 11.45 -7.62 -21.70
N ASN A 92 10.57 -6.68 -22.09
CA ASN A 92 10.72 -5.23 -21.82
C ASN A 92 9.94 -4.78 -20.56
N ALA A 93 9.90 -5.61 -19.52
CA ALA A 93 9.05 -5.40 -18.35
C ALA A 93 9.30 -4.03 -17.68
N ILE A 94 10.56 -3.60 -17.54
CA ILE A 94 10.95 -2.46 -16.68
C ILE A 94 10.32 -1.11 -17.09
N ALA A 95 10.31 -0.75 -18.37
CA ALA A 95 9.78 0.55 -18.78
C ALA A 95 8.24 0.59 -18.75
N LEU A 96 7.60 -0.53 -19.12
CA LEU A 96 6.15 -0.69 -19.04
C LEU A 96 5.66 -0.75 -17.58
N ASP A 97 6.53 -1.19 -16.66
CA ASP A 97 6.28 -1.25 -15.22
C ASP A 97 6.16 0.15 -14.59
N ASN A 98 6.97 1.13 -15.02
CA ASN A 98 6.91 2.49 -14.45
C ASN A 98 5.57 3.21 -14.75
N ASP A 99 5.13 3.22 -16.00
CA ASP A 99 3.86 3.87 -16.39
C ASP A 99 2.64 3.15 -15.82
N LEU A 100 2.74 1.82 -15.65
CA LEU A 100 1.73 1.05 -14.95
C LEU A 100 1.71 1.43 -13.46
N TYR A 101 2.87 1.41 -12.80
CA TYR A 101 3.00 1.73 -11.37
C TYR A 101 2.43 3.11 -11.03
N ILE A 102 2.66 4.12 -11.88
CA ILE A 102 2.09 5.47 -11.67
C ILE A 102 0.55 5.40 -11.65
N ARG A 103 -0.07 4.75 -12.63
CA ARG A 103 -1.54 4.61 -12.70
C ARG A 103 -2.09 3.79 -11.54
N GLU A 104 -1.37 2.75 -11.12
CA GLU A 104 -1.75 1.93 -9.96
C GLU A 104 -1.65 2.72 -8.67
N ALA A 105 -0.57 3.48 -8.46
CA ALA A 105 -0.37 4.35 -7.31
C ALA A 105 -1.46 5.43 -7.22
N GLU A 106 -1.77 6.10 -8.32
CA GLU A 106 -2.87 7.06 -8.41
C GLU A 106 -4.22 6.43 -8.06
N TRP A 107 -4.50 5.23 -8.57
CA TRP A 107 -5.74 4.53 -8.24
C TRP A 107 -5.79 4.16 -6.76
N MET A 108 -4.70 3.61 -6.22
CA MET A 108 -4.57 3.21 -4.82
C MET A 108 -4.79 4.39 -3.87
N ASP A 109 -4.33 5.58 -4.25
CA ASP A 109 -4.42 6.77 -3.40
C ASP A 109 -5.78 7.49 -3.49
N LYS A 110 -6.71 7.01 -4.34
CA LYS A 110 -8.14 7.34 -4.18
C LYS A 110 -8.69 6.80 -2.87
N ILE A 111 -8.07 5.75 -2.32
CA ILE A 111 -8.37 5.22 -1.00
C ILE A 111 -7.48 5.93 0.02
N SER A 112 -8.05 6.94 0.68
CA SER A 112 -7.32 7.73 1.67
C SER A 112 -6.96 6.89 2.90
N PRO A 113 -5.72 6.99 3.42
CA PRO A 113 -5.32 6.39 4.68
C PRO A 113 -6.20 6.86 5.86
N PHE A 114 -6.62 5.91 6.70
CA PHE A 114 -7.43 6.18 7.89
C PHE A 114 -6.73 7.12 8.89
N GLU A 115 -5.40 7.12 8.88
CA GLU A 115 -4.55 7.99 9.67
C GLU A 115 -4.93 9.47 9.51
N PHE A 116 -5.32 9.94 8.31
CA PHE A 116 -5.70 11.35 8.14
C PHE A 116 -7.01 11.71 8.84
N GLU A 117 -7.98 10.80 8.88
CA GLU A 117 -9.23 11.00 9.63
C GLU A 117 -8.96 11.06 11.14
N ILE A 118 -8.08 10.18 11.62
CA ILE A 118 -7.67 10.11 13.03
C ILE A 118 -6.89 11.37 13.42
N ALA A 119 -5.94 11.78 12.59
CA ALA A 119 -5.15 12.99 12.78
C ALA A 119 -6.04 14.23 12.89
N ARG A 120 -7.04 14.36 12.00
CA ARG A 120 -8.00 15.47 12.09
C ARG A 120 -8.73 15.52 13.44
N LYS A 121 -9.22 14.37 13.94
CA LYS A 121 -9.85 14.30 15.26
C LYS A 121 -8.90 14.68 16.39
N GLN A 122 -7.66 14.19 16.35
CA GLN A 122 -6.63 14.56 17.34
C GLN A 122 -6.35 16.07 17.32
N LYS A 123 -6.35 16.70 16.14
CA LYS A 123 -6.19 18.15 16.01
C LYS A 123 -7.37 18.91 16.64
N GLU A 124 -8.60 18.46 16.36
CA GLU A 124 -9.83 19.02 16.95
C GLU A 124 -9.84 18.88 18.49
N ASP A 125 -9.31 17.77 19.01
CA ASP A 125 -9.14 17.51 20.44
C ASP A 125 -7.96 18.28 21.08
N GLY A 126 -7.21 19.08 20.30
CA GLY A 126 -6.04 19.83 20.78
C GLY A 126 -4.79 18.98 21.03
N LYS A 127 -4.76 17.71 20.60
CA LYS A 127 -3.64 16.77 20.77
C LYS A 127 -2.64 16.91 19.62
N ILE A 128 -1.96 18.05 19.58
CA ILE A 128 -1.12 18.45 18.43
C ILE A 128 0.01 17.43 18.14
N ASP A 129 0.69 16.90 19.16
CA ASP A 129 1.76 15.92 18.94
C ASP A 129 1.25 14.59 18.37
N GLU A 130 0.09 14.13 18.83
CA GLU A 130 -0.55 12.94 18.29
C GLU A 130 -1.02 13.18 16.85
N PHE A 131 -1.62 14.34 16.58
CA PHE A 131 -2.01 14.78 15.24
C PHE A 131 -0.83 14.70 14.27
N ILE A 132 0.31 15.36 14.59
CA ILE A 132 1.49 15.38 13.71
C ILE A 132 1.99 13.95 13.47
N ARG A 133 2.10 13.15 14.54
CA ARG A 133 2.59 11.77 14.46
C ARG A 133 1.71 10.91 13.57
N THR A 134 0.40 10.92 13.79
CA THR A 134 -0.55 10.13 13.01
C THR A 134 -0.65 10.66 11.58
N TYR A 135 -0.57 11.98 11.35
CA TYR A 135 -0.56 12.55 10.00
C TYR A 135 0.63 12.05 9.19
N LEU A 136 1.84 12.07 9.77
CA LEU A 136 3.06 11.57 9.12
C LEU A 136 2.98 10.06 8.83
N GLN A 137 2.32 9.27 9.70
CA GLN A 137 2.04 7.86 9.39
C GLN A 137 1.15 7.74 8.14
N GLY A 138 0.14 8.60 8.00
CA GLY A 138 -0.70 8.68 6.81
C GLY A 138 0.09 9.02 5.54
N VAL A 139 1.04 9.95 5.62
CA VAL A 139 1.93 10.29 4.49
C VAL A 139 2.70 9.05 4.00
N LEU A 140 3.20 8.23 4.92
CA LEU A 140 3.91 6.98 4.58
C LEU A 140 3.00 5.89 3.96
N ARG A 141 1.68 6.09 3.92
CA ARG A 141 0.71 5.15 3.30
C ARG A 141 0.30 5.53 1.87
N TYR A 142 0.75 6.68 1.38
CA TYR A 142 0.56 7.08 -0.02
C TYR A 142 1.65 6.49 -0.91
N TYR A 143 1.30 6.29 -2.18
CA TYR A 143 2.17 5.70 -3.20
C TYR A 143 2.53 6.69 -4.31
N SER A 144 1.65 7.64 -4.60
CA SER A 144 1.81 8.66 -5.64
C SER A 144 2.56 9.90 -5.11
N ASP A 145 3.46 10.42 -5.95
CA ASP A 145 4.24 11.60 -5.61
C ASP A 145 3.34 12.81 -5.31
N GLU A 146 2.27 12.98 -6.08
CA GLU A 146 1.31 14.07 -5.91
C GLU A 146 0.70 14.06 -4.50
N LYS A 147 0.24 12.91 -4.01
CA LYS A 147 -0.42 12.81 -2.71
C LYS A 147 0.55 12.96 -1.55
N ILE A 148 1.77 12.47 -1.69
CA ILE A 148 2.84 12.67 -0.69
C ILE A 148 3.18 14.17 -0.59
N GLU A 149 3.41 14.83 -1.73
CA GLU A 149 3.72 16.26 -1.76
C GLU A 149 2.57 17.11 -1.20
N GLU A 150 1.33 16.84 -1.62
CA GLU A 150 0.12 17.53 -1.15
C GLU A 150 -0.04 17.38 0.37
N ALA A 151 0.10 16.16 0.91
CA ALA A 151 -0.05 15.91 2.33
C ALA A 151 1.02 16.64 3.16
N LEU A 152 2.29 16.58 2.77
CA LEU A 152 3.36 17.31 3.47
C LEU A 152 3.17 18.83 3.39
N GLN A 153 2.72 19.33 2.23
CA GLN A 153 2.41 20.75 2.06
C GLN A 153 1.26 21.18 2.99
N ASN A 154 0.22 20.36 3.13
CA ASN A 154 -0.91 20.60 4.01
C ASN A 154 -0.57 20.52 5.50
N LEU A 155 0.47 19.75 5.87
CA LEU A 155 0.97 19.67 7.25
C LEU A 155 1.80 20.90 7.65
N THR A 156 2.42 21.58 6.69
CA THR A 156 3.37 22.69 6.92
C THR A 156 2.84 23.81 7.84
N PRO A 157 1.58 24.27 7.76
CA PRO A 157 1.06 25.31 8.65
C PRO A 157 1.06 24.91 10.13
N ASP A 158 0.87 23.62 10.43
CA ASP A 158 0.80 23.11 11.79
C ASP A 158 2.15 22.56 12.27
N PHE A 159 3.03 22.17 11.34
CA PHE A 159 4.36 21.64 11.61
C PHE A 159 5.35 22.12 10.52
N PRO A 160 6.02 23.26 10.72
CA PRO A 160 6.88 23.89 9.71
C PRO A 160 8.02 23.00 9.21
N GLN A 161 8.52 22.08 10.03
CA GLN A 161 9.56 21.11 9.64
C GLN A 161 9.08 20.14 8.53
N ALA A 162 7.77 20.02 8.29
CA ALA A 162 7.24 19.30 7.12
C ALA A 162 7.75 19.89 5.79
N ALA A 163 8.12 21.17 5.75
CA ALA A 163 8.73 21.79 4.57
C ALA A 163 10.10 21.17 4.22
N GLU A 164 10.90 20.81 5.24
CA GLU A 164 12.18 20.13 5.05
C GLU A 164 11.97 18.71 4.51
N MET A 165 10.98 17.99 5.06
CA MET A 165 10.58 16.66 4.59
C MET A 165 10.11 16.68 3.14
N LEU A 166 9.30 17.69 2.78
CA LEU A 166 8.83 17.91 1.41
C LEU A 166 9.98 18.21 0.45
N ASN A 167 10.93 19.05 0.85
CA ASN A 167 12.09 19.36 0.04
C ASN A 167 12.98 18.13 -0.17
N ALA A 168 13.24 17.35 0.88
CA ALA A 168 13.98 16.10 0.78
C ALA A 168 13.28 15.09 -0.16
N TYR A 169 11.95 15.00 -0.08
CA TYR A 169 11.18 14.15 -0.99
C TYR A 169 11.29 14.60 -2.45
N ARG A 170 11.22 15.90 -2.73
CA ARG A 170 11.41 16.46 -4.08
C ARG A 170 12.80 16.19 -4.63
N GLN A 171 13.82 16.21 -3.79
CA GLN A 171 15.18 15.83 -4.18
C GLN A 171 15.27 14.35 -4.54
N LEU A 172 14.64 13.46 -3.77
CA LEU A 172 14.53 12.03 -4.10
C LEU A 172 13.83 11.82 -5.44
N LYS A 173 12.71 12.51 -5.68
CA LYS A 173 11.98 12.48 -6.95
C LYS A 173 12.84 12.92 -8.13
N ALA A 174 13.52 14.06 -8.01
CA ALA A 174 14.44 14.54 -9.04
C ALA A 174 15.61 13.58 -9.28
N LEU A 175 16.13 12.94 -8.23
CA LEU A 175 17.15 11.91 -8.35
C LEU A 175 16.62 10.70 -9.13
N ARG A 176 15.41 10.21 -8.82
CA ARG A 176 14.75 9.12 -9.56
C ARG A 176 14.64 9.45 -11.04
N ASP A 177 14.10 10.64 -11.36
CA ASP A 177 13.79 11.03 -12.74
C ASP A 177 15.05 11.29 -13.58
N SER A 178 16.20 11.55 -12.94
CA SER A 178 17.49 11.76 -13.60
C SER A 178 18.43 10.55 -13.58
N SER A 179 18.07 9.49 -12.87
CA SER A 179 18.92 8.31 -12.71
C SER A 179 18.74 7.31 -13.87
N PRO A 180 19.83 6.72 -14.39
CA PRO A 180 19.74 5.62 -15.34
C PRO A 180 19.21 4.34 -14.67
N ALA A 181 18.65 3.43 -15.48
CA ALA A 181 18.13 2.14 -15.02
C ALA A 181 19.24 1.08 -14.86
N ASP A 182 20.31 1.43 -14.14
CA ASP A 182 21.39 0.50 -13.76
C ASP A 182 21.32 0.12 -12.28
N GLU A 183 21.93 -1.01 -11.93
CA GLU A 183 21.89 -1.60 -10.58
C GLU A 183 22.42 -0.63 -9.51
N THR A 184 23.49 0.12 -9.81
CA THR A 184 24.09 1.08 -8.87
C THR A 184 23.13 2.23 -8.57
N SER A 185 22.44 2.71 -9.60
CA SER A 185 21.45 3.78 -9.48
C SER A 185 20.21 3.32 -8.73
N ILE A 186 19.75 2.08 -8.97
CA ILE A 186 18.63 1.46 -8.24
C ILE A 186 18.95 1.31 -6.75
N GLU A 187 20.13 0.79 -6.41
CA GLU A 187 20.58 0.66 -5.01
C GLU A 187 20.67 2.02 -4.32
N LYS A 188 21.23 3.03 -5.00
CA LYS A 188 21.31 4.39 -4.48
C LYS A 188 19.92 4.99 -4.24
N LEU A 189 18.98 4.82 -5.18
CA LEU A 189 17.61 5.29 -5.03
C LEU A 189 16.91 4.59 -3.85
N ALA A 190 17.10 3.29 -3.69
CA ALA A 190 16.55 2.53 -2.57
C ALA A 190 17.09 3.04 -1.22
N GLN A 191 18.39 3.33 -1.15
CA GLN A 191 19.03 3.85 0.06
C GLN A 191 18.53 5.26 0.42
N VAL A 192 18.48 6.19 -0.54
CA VAL A 192 17.99 7.56 -0.28
C VAL A 192 16.51 7.56 0.08
N LYS A 193 15.69 6.70 -0.56
CA LYS A 193 14.28 6.51 -0.18
C LYS A 193 14.16 6.01 1.25
N LYS A 194 14.98 5.03 1.64
CA LYS A 194 15.01 4.48 2.99
C LYS A 194 15.39 5.54 4.03
N GLU A 195 16.43 6.33 3.76
CA GLU A 195 16.85 7.44 4.64
C GLU A 195 15.74 8.48 4.83
N TRP A 196 15.04 8.82 3.75
CA TRP A 196 13.88 9.71 3.84
C TRP A 196 12.77 9.13 4.71
N MET A 197 12.43 7.84 4.55
CA MET A 197 11.45 7.16 5.38
C MET A 197 11.89 7.07 6.85
N GLU A 198 13.15 6.75 7.11
CA GLU A 198 13.72 6.67 8.46
C GLU A 198 13.72 8.03 9.15
N SER A 199 13.97 9.12 8.41
CA SER A 199 13.81 10.49 8.92
C SER A 199 12.37 10.73 9.42
N LEU A 200 11.35 10.41 8.62
CA LEU A 200 9.95 10.53 9.04
C LEU A 200 9.65 9.67 10.28
N LEU A 201 10.12 8.43 10.31
CA LEU A 201 9.93 7.51 11.44
C LEU A 201 10.65 8.00 12.70
N HIS A 202 11.82 8.61 12.56
CA HIS A 202 12.55 9.19 13.67
C HIS A 202 11.74 10.33 14.30
N PHE A 203 11.22 11.27 13.51
CA PHE A 203 10.34 12.33 14.01
C PHE A 203 9.07 11.80 14.68
N ILE A 204 8.47 10.74 14.13
CA ILE A 204 7.33 10.03 14.73
C ILE A 204 7.71 9.45 16.11
N SER A 205 8.92 8.92 16.26
CA SER A 205 9.41 8.31 17.50
C SER A 205 9.79 9.33 18.57
N GLU A 206 10.51 10.39 18.22
CA GLU A 206 10.92 11.44 19.17
C GLU A 206 9.71 12.11 19.84
N ARG A 207 8.66 12.42 19.08
CA ARG A 207 7.44 13.01 19.64
C ARG A 207 6.65 12.05 20.52
N LYS A 208 6.82 10.73 20.36
CA LYS A 208 6.22 9.75 21.27
C LYS A 208 6.90 9.78 22.64
N GLU A 209 8.20 10.05 22.68
CA GLU A 209 8.97 10.16 23.93
C GLU A 209 8.65 11.47 24.67
N GLN A 210 8.36 12.55 23.95
CA GLN A 210 8.01 13.85 24.53
C GLN A 210 6.58 13.94 25.10
N ALA A 211 5.68 13.04 24.68
CA ALA A 211 4.28 13.01 25.09
C ALA A 211 3.98 12.09 26.30
N ASN A 212 4.98 11.33 26.78
CA ASN A 212 4.89 10.46 27.97
C ASN A 212 5.62 11.09 29.16
#